data_AF-A0A8S1H6H8-F1
#
_entry.id   AF-A0A8S1H6H8-F1
#
_cell.length_a   1.000
_cell.length_b   1.000
_cell.length_c   1.000
_cell.angle_alpha   90.00
_cell.angle_beta   90.00
_cell.angle_gamma   90.00
#
_symmetry.space_group_name_H-M   'P 1'
#
loop_
_entity.id
_entity.type
_entity.pdbx_description
1 polymer ?
#
loop_
_entity_poly.entity_id
_entity_poly.type
_entity_poly.pdbx_seq_one_letter_code
_entity_poly.pdbx_strand_id
1 'polypeptide(L)'
;MTASCRPTMNEAPLLSGPDLQMRAGFRQRYFLLLLIAVFLFITFLTEYYGNYFNMAFTDSEKYDYYIDLEGNEDCACPSSSPGKYYDFCYRLPENRTVHGFRFNCSFVEIVERLGLLPDSTNLTHRLINLKKEDMPPPVFVTAFSENHAREGRKSIERIRYIWPQQKIILYDLGITEALSQFVKIPNLEIRRFNFSQYPSYFSKLTEFRWKPIIIAKTLAEFGAIWYLDSSIVFKKNDLSHVYDLVRCHRNVSKRVNPKLASVTEGTTTLENGWNRERWDQNVRECRKSAYLLHGFSGHGIYPATNPGVYKWIPTNMAELRKGSAGMYDAGFVFAVWTRETIENILLWYVLCALQERCMAPRGATLGCSFKNDRYAEYADCHRYDQSVVNLLAANSYQYERRNYVSEIVDFFDIERGFD
;
A
#
# COMPACT_ATOMS: atom_id res chain seq x y z
N MET A 1 -71.57 -12.09 50.59
CA MET A 1 -71.05 -12.19 51.96
C MET A 1 -69.62 -11.68 51.98
N THR A 2 -69.26 -11.05 53.10
CA THR A 2 -67.94 -10.56 53.56
C THR A 2 -67.32 -9.35 52.85
N ALA A 3 -67.25 -8.27 53.65
CA ALA A 3 -66.58 -7.00 53.46
C ALA A 3 -65.06 -7.08 53.70
N SER A 4 -64.30 -6.03 53.36
CA SER A 4 -63.62 -5.17 54.35
C SER A 4 -62.55 -4.21 53.74
N CYS A 5 -62.54 -2.98 54.31
CA CYS A 5 -61.48 -1.98 54.46
C CYS A 5 -61.11 -0.98 53.33
N ARG A 6 -61.36 0.31 53.63
CA ARG A 6 -60.75 1.55 53.07
C ARG A 6 -59.48 1.95 53.86
N PRO A 7 -58.69 2.90 53.35
CA PRO A 7 -58.53 4.15 54.10
C PRO A 7 -58.52 5.44 53.25
N THR A 8 -58.74 6.56 53.93
CA THR A 8 -58.93 7.96 53.49
C THR A 8 -57.61 8.75 53.34
N MET A 9 -57.56 9.74 52.44
CA MET A 9 -56.52 10.78 52.40
C MET A 9 -57.09 12.15 52.78
N ASN A 10 -56.37 12.88 53.64
CA ASN A 10 -56.65 14.25 54.08
C ASN A 10 -55.96 15.29 53.18
N GLU A 11 -56.60 16.45 53.05
CA GLU A 11 -56.14 17.66 52.35
C GLU A 11 -54.93 18.33 53.03
N ALA A 12 -54.12 19.04 52.24
CA ALA A 12 -53.00 19.88 52.69
C ALA A 12 -53.28 21.37 52.41
N PRO A 13 -52.94 22.30 53.32
CA PRO A 13 -53.22 23.73 53.14
C PRO A 13 -52.06 24.50 52.47
N LEU A 14 -52.43 25.57 51.75
CA LEU A 14 -51.54 26.58 51.14
C LEU A 14 -50.80 27.42 52.20
N LEU A 15 -49.51 27.68 51.97
CA LEU A 15 -48.69 28.65 52.70
C LEU A 15 -48.17 29.76 51.75
N SER A 16 -48.34 31.01 52.17
CA SER A 16 -47.83 32.25 51.57
C SER A 16 -46.41 32.60 52.08
N GLY A 17 -45.69 33.47 51.35
CA GLY A 17 -44.23 33.72 51.39
C GLY A 17 -43.61 34.10 52.74
N PRO A 18 -42.28 33.92 52.93
CA PRO A 18 -41.19 34.71 52.32
C PRO A 18 -40.16 33.87 51.52
N ASP A 19 -40.51 32.63 51.20
CA ASP A 19 -39.60 31.62 50.66
C ASP A 19 -39.33 31.75 49.14
N LEU A 20 -40.00 32.68 48.45
CA LEU A 20 -39.85 32.87 46.99
C LEU A 20 -38.60 33.69 46.58
N GLN A 21 -38.18 34.69 47.37
CA GLN A 21 -37.02 35.53 47.00
C GLN A 21 -35.68 34.84 47.25
N MET A 22 -35.57 34.00 48.28
CA MET A 22 -34.36 33.22 48.56
C MET A 22 -34.17 32.11 47.51
N ARG A 23 -35.26 31.45 47.09
CA ARG A 23 -35.26 30.44 46.01
C ARG A 23 -34.92 31.03 44.65
N ALA A 24 -35.29 32.29 44.37
CA ALA A 24 -34.96 32.96 43.11
C ALA A 24 -33.44 33.24 43.00
N GLY A 25 -32.81 33.77 44.06
CA GLY A 25 -31.36 34.00 44.09
C GLY A 25 -30.53 32.72 44.06
N PHE A 26 -31.02 31.65 44.70
CA PHE A 26 -30.40 30.32 44.63
C PHE A 26 -30.53 29.73 43.22
N ARG A 27 -31.73 29.73 42.61
CA ARG A 27 -31.93 29.27 41.22
C ARG A 27 -31.08 30.04 40.22
N GLN A 28 -30.91 31.35 40.38
CA GLN A 28 -30.11 32.17 39.48
C GLN A 28 -28.62 31.84 39.55
N ARG A 29 -28.09 31.53 40.75
CA ARG A 29 -26.70 31.08 40.93
C ARG A 29 -26.46 29.69 40.35
N TYR A 30 -27.41 28.76 40.52
CA TYR A 30 -27.31 27.43 39.90
C TYR A 30 -27.44 27.50 38.38
N PHE A 31 -28.31 28.37 37.86
CA PHE A 31 -28.43 28.58 36.42
C PHE A 31 -27.16 29.18 35.82
N LEU A 32 -26.52 30.13 36.51
CA LEU A 32 -25.24 30.70 36.08
C LEU A 32 -24.11 29.65 36.12
N LEU A 33 -24.04 28.83 37.17
CA LEU A 33 -23.08 27.73 37.26
C LEU A 33 -23.31 26.66 36.17
N LEU A 34 -24.56 26.37 35.83
CA LEU A 34 -24.90 25.44 34.76
C LEU A 34 -24.51 26.00 33.39
N LEU A 35 -24.72 27.29 33.15
CA LEU A 35 -24.28 27.96 31.92
C LEU A 35 -22.76 27.98 31.78
N ILE A 36 -22.03 28.22 32.87
CA ILE A 36 -20.56 28.16 32.88
C ILE A 36 -20.08 26.73 32.60
N ALA A 37 -20.69 25.72 33.22
CA ALA A 37 -20.35 24.33 32.98
C ALA A 37 -20.63 23.89 31.54
N VAL A 38 -21.77 24.32 30.97
CA VAL A 38 -22.12 24.08 29.56
C VAL A 38 -21.15 24.80 28.63
N PHE A 39 -20.78 26.05 28.92
CA PHE A 39 -19.80 26.80 28.12
C PHE A 39 -18.43 26.13 28.16
N LEU A 40 -17.93 25.75 29.35
CA LEU A 40 -16.66 25.03 29.51
C LEU A 40 -16.68 23.66 28.82
N PHE A 41 -17.82 22.97 28.84
CA PHE A 41 -18.00 21.71 28.12
C PHE A 41 -18.02 21.94 26.61
N ILE A 42 -18.68 22.98 26.10
CA ILE A 42 -18.67 23.33 24.68
C ILE A 42 -17.28 23.79 24.22
N THR A 43 -16.55 24.57 25.03
CA THR A 43 -15.16 24.94 24.71
C THR A 43 -14.25 23.73 24.72
N PHE A 44 -14.38 22.84 25.72
CA PHE A 44 -13.65 21.57 25.75
C PHE A 44 -14.01 20.70 24.55
N LEU A 45 -15.28 20.58 24.19
CA LEU A 45 -15.72 19.84 23.00
C LEU A 45 -15.20 20.50 21.72
N THR A 46 -15.20 21.83 21.59
CA THR A 46 -14.71 22.51 20.38
C THR A 46 -13.18 22.47 20.29
N GLU A 47 -12.45 22.42 21.40
CA GLU A 47 -10.98 22.28 21.41
C GLU A 47 -10.56 20.81 21.24
N TYR A 48 -11.27 19.88 21.87
CA TYR A 48 -11.07 18.43 21.74
C TYR A 48 -11.49 17.92 20.36
N TYR A 49 -12.66 18.33 19.86
CA TYR A 49 -13.13 17.94 18.52
C TYR A 49 -12.62 18.86 17.42
N GLY A 50 -12.29 20.12 17.66
CA GLY A 50 -11.69 21.02 16.65
C GLY A 50 -10.29 20.59 16.25
N ASN A 51 -9.49 20.12 17.22
CA ASN A 51 -8.20 19.48 16.92
C ASN A 51 -8.36 18.12 16.20
N TYR A 52 -9.50 17.44 16.34
CA TYR A 52 -9.84 16.22 15.58
C TYR A 52 -10.42 16.49 14.20
N PHE A 53 -11.12 17.62 14.01
CA PHE A 53 -11.80 17.96 12.76
C PHE A 53 -10.80 18.42 11.68
N ASN A 54 -9.72 19.10 12.08
CA ASN A 54 -8.62 19.45 11.17
C ASN A 54 -7.82 18.24 10.68
N MET A 55 -7.95 17.07 11.31
CA MET A 55 -7.28 15.84 10.88
C MET A 55 -8.17 14.94 10.00
N ALA A 56 -9.46 15.27 9.84
CA ALA A 56 -10.47 14.40 9.23
C ALA A 56 -10.94 14.82 7.83
N PHE A 57 -10.38 15.87 7.23
CA PHE A 57 -10.78 16.35 5.91
C PHE A 57 -9.60 16.82 5.06
N THR A 58 -8.90 15.88 4.42
CA THR A 58 -8.26 16.08 3.11
C THR A 58 -8.35 14.80 2.26
N ASP A 59 -9.58 14.38 1.92
CA ASP A 59 -9.78 13.57 0.71
C ASP A 59 -9.50 14.54 -0.46
N SER A 60 -8.29 14.46 -1.04
CA SER A 60 -7.66 15.35 -2.05
C SER A 60 -6.56 16.32 -1.60
N GLU A 61 -5.75 15.99 -0.59
CA GLU A 61 -4.39 16.55 -0.59
C GLU A 61 -3.65 16.01 -1.82
N LYS A 62 -3.66 16.83 -2.87
CA LYS A 62 -2.68 16.78 -3.95
C LYS A 62 -1.33 16.67 -3.26
N TYR A 63 -0.67 15.52 -3.32
CA TYR A 63 0.73 15.43 -2.96
C TYR A 63 1.42 16.46 -3.85
N ASP A 64 1.77 17.62 -3.29
CA ASP A 64 2.40 18.66 -4.07
C ASP A 64 3.82 18.18 -4.34
N TYR A 65 3.95 17.56 -5.51
CA TYR A 65 5.20 17.08 -6.04
C TYR A 65 6.12 18.26 -6.37
N TYR A 66 5.52 19.43 -6.56
CA TYR A 66 6.18 20.71 -6.72
C TYR A 66 6.52 21.25 -5.34
N ILE A 67 7.80 21.53 -5.15
CA ILE A 67 8.26 22.25 -3.98
C ILE A 67 8.06 23.75 -4.26
N ASP A 68 7.33 24.42 -3.38
CA ASP A 68 7.41 25.88 -3.29
C ASP A 68 8.81 26.22 -2.75
N LEU A 69 9.58 27.03 -3.49
CA LEU A 69 11.02 27.21 -3.26
C LEU A 69 11.38 27.81 -1.89
N GLU A 70 10.38 28.22 -1.11
CA GLU A 70 10.55 28.67 0.27
C GLU A 70 10.65 27.47 1.23
N GLY A 71 11.88 26.93 1.37
CA GLY A 71 12.27 26.15 2.56
C GLY A 71 12.69 24.69 2.36
N ASN A 72 12.91 24.21 1.13
CA ASN A 72 13.21 22.79 0.88
C ASN A 72 14.10 22.56 -0.36
N GLU A 73 15.14 23.39 -0.52
CA GLU A 73 16.10 23.27 -1.64
C GLU A 73 16.82 21.90 -1.67
N ASP A 74 17.06 21.29 -0.51
CA ASP A 74 17.83 20.06 -0.38
C ASP A 74 17.17 18.83 -1.04
N CYS A 75 15.84 18.86 -1.19
CA CYS A 75 15.05 17.79 -1.80
C CYS A 75 14.65 18.08 -3.26
N ALA A 76 14.91 19.29 -3.74
CA ALA A 76 14.48 19.73 -5.06
C ALA A 76 15.35 19.16 -6.19
N CYS A 77 14.69 18.62 -7.21
CA CYS A 77 15.31 18.25 -8.48
C CYS A 77 14.65 19.01 -9.63
N PRO A 78 15.41 19.69 -10.50
CA PRO A 78 14.83 20.41 -11.64
C PRO A 78 14.17 19.42 -12.60
N SER A 79 12.94 19.74 -13.03
CA SER A 79 12.24 18.98 -14.07
C SER A 79 12.78 19.30 -15.46
N SER A 80 12.33 18.55 -16.47
CA SER A 80 12.59 18.92 -17.87
C SER A 80 11.83 20.19 -18.29
N SER A 81 10.81 20.61 -17.53
CA SER A 81 10.08 21.86 -17.76
C SER A 81 10.73 23.03 -17.02
N PRO A 82 11.01 24.17 -17.69
CA PRO A 82 11.62 25.32 -17.04
C PRO A 82 10.84 25.81 -15.81
N GLY A 83 11.55 26.07 -14.70
CA GLY A 83 10.98 26.64 -13.48
C GLY A 83 10.16 25.66 -12.62
N LYS A 84 10.10 24.37 -12.98
CA LYS A 84 9.43 23.34 -12.18
C LYS A 84 10.45 22.43 -11.52
N TYR A 85 10.23 22.16 -10.23
CA TYR A 85 11.05 21.28 -9.41
C TYR A 85 10.22 20.15 -8.85
N TYR A 86 10.83 19.00 -8.68
CA TYR A 86 10.25 17.80 -8.11
C TYR A 86 10.86 17.48 -6.75
N ASP A 87 10.03 17.03 -5.81
CA ASP A 87 10.51 16.49 -4.53
C ASP A 87 11.05 15.07 -4.70
N PHE A 88 12.36 14.92 -4.56
CA PHE A 88 13.07 13.65 -4.66
C PHE A 88 13.49 13.09 -3.30
N CYS A 89 12.90 13.55 -2.20
CA CYS A 89 13.01 12.93 -0.89
C CYS A 89 11.73 12.15 -0.57
N TYR A 90 11.85 10.87 -0.23
CA TYR A 90 10.69 10.13 0.29
C TYR A 90 10.27 10.73 1.62
N ARG A 91 9.00 11.15 1.74
CA ARG A 91 8.41 11.66 2.99
C ARG A 91 7.54 10.58 3.61
N LEU A 92 7.72 10.34 4.90
CA LEU A 92 6.91 9.36 5.63
C LEU A 92 5.44 9.85 5.68
N PRO A 93 4.45 9.07 5.20
CA PRO A 93 3.06 9.52 5.14
C PRO A 93 2.48 9.95 6.50
N GLU A 94 2.83 9.26 7.58
CA GLU A 94 2.36 9.56 8.94
C GLU A 94 2.96 10.86 9.51
N ASN A 95 4.13 11.26 9.03
CA ASN A 95 4.81 12.47 9.47
C ASN A 95 5.73 12.98 8.35
N ARG A 96 5.22 13.91 7.53
CA ARG A 96 5.92 14.45 6.34
C ARG A 96 7.20 15.24 6.65
N THR A 97 7.43 15.61 7.92
CA THR A 97 8.69 16.24 8.36
C THR A 97 9.83 15.23 8.40
N VAL A 98 9.52 13.93 8.52
CA VAL A 98 10.49 12.84 8.43
C VAL A 98 10.65 12.46 6.97
N HIS A 99 11.85 12.69 6.43
CA HIS A 99 12.16 12.35 5.05
C HIS A 99 13.53 11.68 4.91
N GLY A 100 13.69 10.93 3.82
CA GLY A 100 14.94 10.28 3.47
C GLY A 100 15.91 11.21 2.76
N PHE A 101 17.06 10.66 2.39
CA PHE A 101 18.00 11.31 1.48
C PHE A 101 17.36 11.59 0.12
N ARG A 102 17.74 12.72 -0.48
CA ARG A 102 17.33 13.05 -1.85
C ARG A 102 17.91 12.04 -2.84
N PHE A 103 17.05 11.40 -3.61
CA PHE A 103 17.44 10.58 -4.76
C PHE A 103 18.16 11.41 -5.82
N ASN A 104 19.11 10.82 -6.55
CA ASN A 104 19.90 11.56 -7.52
C ASN A 104 19.01 12.20 -8.61
N CYS A 105 19.14 13.51 -8.83
CA CYS A 105 18.38 14.23 -9.85
C CYS A 105 18.68 13.78 -11.28
N SER A 106 19.79 13.09 -11.53
CA SER A 106 20.04 12.48 -12.84
C SER A 106 18.97 11.45 -13.24
N PHE A 107 18.13 11.01 -12.30
CA PHE A 107 17.05 10.07 -12.55
C PHE A 107 15.74 10.72 -13.03
N VAL A 108 15.63 12.05 -13.00
CA VAL A 108 14.42 12.80 -13.42
C VAL A 108 13.96 12.37 -14.82
N GLU A 109 14.85 12.37 -15.81
CA GLU A 109 14.49 12.02 -17.19
C GLU A 109 13.93 10.59 -17.29
N ILE A 110 14.47 9.65 -16.52
CA ILE A 110 14.02 8.26 -16.53
C ILE A 110 12.61 8.16 -15.93
N VAL A 111 12.35 8.80 -14.79
CA VAL A 111 11.03 8.72 -14.13
C VAL A 111 9.95 9.52 -14.87
N GLU A 112 10.31 10.63 -15.53
CA GLU A 112 9.42 11.35 -16.45
C GLU A 112 9.05 10.47 -17.65
N ARG A 113 10.05 9.84 -18.29
CA ARG A 113 9.80 8.92 -19.44
C ARG A 113 8.92 7.73 -19.05
N LEU A 114 9.00 7.27 -17.81
CA LEU A 114 8.15 6.21 -17.26
C LEU A 114 6.76 6.70 -16.85
N GLY A 115 6.48 8.00 -16.91
CA GLY A 115 5.18 8.55 -16.57
C GLY A 115 4.87 8.54 -15.07
N LEU A 116 5.89 8.52 -14.21
CA LEU A 116 5.73 8.41 -12.76
C LEU A 116 5.61 9.77 -12.05
N LEU A 117 5.70 10.88 -12.80
CA LEU A 117 5.62 12.25 -12.30
C LEU A 117 4.39 12.99 -12.86
N PRO A 118 3.74 13.86 -12.07
CA PRO A 118 2.44 14.44 -12.41
C PRO A 118 2.43 15.35 -13.65
N ASP A 119 3.49 16.10 -13.93
CA ASP A 119 3.58 16.97 -15.14
C ASP A 119 4.51 16.42 -16.21
N SER A 120 4.70 15.10 -16.29
CA SER A 120 5.38 14.51 -17.45
C SER A 120 4.53 14.81 -18.70
N THR A 121 4.89 15.88 -19.42
CA THR A 121 4.17 16.49 -20.56
C THR A 121 4.00 15.56 -21.77
N ASN A 122 4.56 14.35 -21.71
CA ASN A 122 4.44 13.28 -22.70
C ASN A 122 3.46 12.16 -22.30
N LEU A 123 2.69 12.29 -21.22
CA LEU A 123 1.83 11.20 -20.75
C LEU A 123 0.57 11.01 -21.59
N THR A 124 0.69 10.10 -22.57
CA THR A 124 -0.41 9.34 -23.18
C THR A 124 -1.13 8.41 -22.19
N HIS A 125 -0.71 8.32 -20.93
CA HIS A 125 -1.21 7.35 -19.94
C HIS A 125 -2.01 8.04 -18.84
N ARG A 126 -3.32 8.14 -19.07
CA ARG A 126 -4.29 8.68 -18.10
C ARG A 126 -4.36 7.74 -16.88
N LEU A 127 -4.15 8.30 -15.67
CA LEU A 127 -4.37 7.60 -14.40
C LEU A 127 -5.80 7.05 -14.31
N ILE A 128 -5.94 5.82 -13.84
CA ILE A 128 -7.26 5.19 -13.65
C ILE A 128 -7.87 5.69 -12.34
N ASN A 129 -9.06 6.27 -12.45
CA ASN A 129 -9.87 6.63 -11.31
C ASN A 129 -10.89 5.52 -11.01
N LEU A 130 -10.55 4.59 -10.12
CA LEU A 130 -11.41 3.45 -9.78
C LEU A 130 -12.78 3.83 -9.19
N LYS A 131 -12.97 5.09 -8.74
CA LYS A 131 -14.29 5.60 -8.32
C LYS A 131 -15.19 5.96 -9.52
N LYS A 132 -14.62 6.20 -10.70
CA LYS A 132 -15.32 6.76 -11.88
C LYS A 132 -15.29 5.87 -13.11
N GLU A 133 -14.29 5.00 -13.24
CA GLU A 133 -14.02 4.22 -14.44
C GLU A 133 -13.81 2.75 -14.09
N ASP A 134 -14.12 1.87 -15.03
CA ASP A 134 -13.91 0.43 -14.86
C ASP A 134 -12.42 0.10 -14.95
N MET A 135 -12.00 -0.83 -14.08
CA MET A 135 -10.66 -1.36 -14.13
C MET A 135 -10.45 -2.13 -15.44
N PRO A 136 -9.38 -1.85 -16.21
CA PRO A 136 -9.11 -2.53 -17.46
C PRO A 136 -8.82 -4.03 -17.23
N PRO A 137 -9.02 -4.89 -18.25
CA PRO A 137 -8.61 -6.29 -18.20
C PRO A 137 -7.09 -6.40 -17.95
N PRO A 138 -6.65 -7.14 -16.91
CA PRO A 138 -5.24 -7.24 -16.60
C PRO A 138 -4.45 -8.03 -17.66
N VAL A 139 -3.23 -7.60 -17.97
CA VAL A 139 -2.26 -8.37 -18.77
C VAL A 139 -1.32 -9.15 -17.86
N PHE A 140 -0.91 -10.35 -18.27
CA PHE A 140 0.09 -11.13 -17.54
C PHE A 140 1.50 -10.76 -17.99
N VAL A 141 2.38 -10.48 -17.04
CA VAL A 141 3.74 -10.01 -17.27
C VAL A 141 4.69 -10.90 -16.48
N THR A 142 5.69 -11.47 -17.15
CA THR A 142 6.75 -12.24 -16.52
C THR A 142 8.10 -11.82 -17.06
N ALA A 143 9.17 -12.05 -16.31
CA ALA A 143 10.53 -11.72 -16.71
C ALA A 143 11.52 -12.72 -16.14
N PHE A 144 12.45 -13.19 -16.96
CA PHE A 144 13.49 -14.13 -16.51
C PHE A 144 14.66 -14.18 -17.50
N SER A 145 15.79 -14.68 -17.01
CA SER A 145 16.98 -15.06 -17.79
C SER A 145 17.00 -16.56 -18.07
N GLU A 146 17.97 -17.02 -18.86
CA GLU A 146 18.11 -18.41 -19.29
C GLU A 146 18.00 -19.43 -18.14
N ASN A 147 18.63 -19.16 -17.00
CA ASN A 147 18.66 -20.06 -15.85
C ASN A 147 17.28 -20.27 -15.18
N HIS A 148 16.25 -19.52 -15.57
CA HIS A 148 14.86 -19.69 -15.10
C HIS A 148 13.88 -19.99 -16.25
N ALA A 149 14.40 -20.30 -17.44
CA ALA A 149 13.58 -20.55 -18.62
C ALA A 149 12.67 -21.78 -18.46
N ARG A 150 13.09 -22.79 -17.68
CA ARG A 150 12.30 -24.00 -17.43
C ARG A 150 11.05 -23.70 -16.61
N GLU A 151 11.21 -23.00 -15.49
CA GLU A 151 10.09 -22.57 -14.65
C GLU A 151 9.19 -21.60 -15.43
N GLY A 152 9.81 -20.64 -16.12
CA GLY A 152 9.10 -19.67 -16.95
C GLY A 152 8.24 -20.33 -18.03
N ARG A 153 8.77 -21.36 -18.71
CA ARG A 153 8.01 -22.16 -19.66
C ARG A 153 6.82 -22.86 -19.00
N LYS A 154 7.04 -23.55 -17.88
CA LYS A 154 5.96 -24.23 -17.14
C LYS A 154 4.85 -23.26 -16.74
N SER A 155 5.22 -22.08 -16.23
CA SER A 155 4.29 -21.01 -15.87
C SER A 155 3.48 -20.53 -17.07
N ILE A 156 4.15 -20.20 -18.19
CA ILE A 156 3.50 -19.72 -19.42
C ILE A 156 2.56 -20.79 -20.01
N GLU A 157 2.98 -22.05 -20.06
CA GLU A 157 2.15 -23.17 -20.52
C GLU A 157 0.92 -23.35 -19.63
N ARG A 158 1.08 -23.22 -18.30
CA ARG A 158 -0.05 -23.28 -17.37
C ARG A 158 -1.04 -22.15 -17.61
N ILE A 159 -0.56 -20.93 -17.82
CA ILE A 159 -1.40 -19.79 -18.18
C ILE A 159 -2.13 -20.06 -19.50
N ARG A 160 -1.45 -20.57 -20.53
CA ARG A 160 -2.09 -20.93 -21.81
C ARG A 160 -3.16 -22.00 -21.65
N TYR A 161 -2.95 -22.98 -20.79
CA TYR A 161 -3.94 -24.01 -20.50
C TYR A 161 -5.20 -23.43 -19.84
N ILE A 162 -5.04 -22.54 -18.86
CA ILE A 162 -6.16 -21.95 -18.11
C ILE A 162 -6.88 -20.86 -18.91
N TRP A 163 -6.13 -19.99 -19.60
CA TRP A 163 -6.64 -18.86 -20.38
C TRP A 163 -5.98 -18.82 -21.78
N PRO A 164 -6.49 -19.60 -22.76
CA PRO A 164 -5.85 -19.78 -24.07
C PRO A 164 -5.65 -18.50 -24.89
N GLN A 165 -6.50 -17.48 -24.68
CA GLN A 165 -6.49 -16.22 -25.44
C GLN A 165 -5.85 -15.05 -24.69
N GLN A 166 -5.46 -15.22 -23.42
CA GLN A 166 -4.96 -14.12 -22.62
C GLN A 166 -3.64 -13.56 -23.19
N LYS A 167 -3.39 -12.26 -23.16
CA LYS A 167 -2.08 -11.73 -23.58
C LYS A 167 -1.04 -11.95 -22.49
N ILE A 168 0.16 -12.40 -22.87
CA ILE A 168 1.33 -12.49 -21.97
C ILE A 168 2.46 -11.63 -22.53
N ILE A 169 3.09 -10.82 -21.68
CA ILE A 169 4.35 -10.15 -21.96
C ILE A 169 5.46 -10.91 -21.24
N LEU A 170 6.42 -11.44 -21.99
CA LEU A 170 7.68 -11.97 -21.46
C LEU A 170 8.77 -10.92 -21.66
N TYR A 171 9.34 -10.40 -20.57
CA TYR A 171 10.57 -9.65 -20.63
C TYR A 171 11.80 -10.57 -20.58
N ASP A 172 12.53 -10.58 -21.68
CA ASP A 172 13.80 -11.27 -21.82
C ASP A 172 14.91 -10.51 -21.08
N LEU A 173 15.44 -11.10 -20.01
CA LEU A 173 16.55 -10.59 -19.20
C LEU A 173 17.92 -11.17 -19.60
N GLY A 174 17.98 -11.96 -20.68
CA GLY A 174 19.16 -12.71 -21.10
C GLY A 174 18.87 -14.19 -21.33
N ILE A 175 17.78 -14.50 -22.03
CA ILE A 175 17.44 -15.83 -22.54
C ILE A 175 18.24 -16.04 -23.83
N THR A 176 18.96 -17.14 -23.92
CA THR A 176 19.83 -17.49 -25.04
C THR A 176 19.29 -18.73 -25.73
N GLU A 177 19.49 -19.92 -25.16
CA GLU A 177 19.21 -21.20 -25.81
C GLU A 177 17.70 -21.48 -25.89
N ALA A 178 16.97 -21.15 -24.82
CA ALA A 178 15.54 -21.40 -24.73
C ALA A 178 14.69 -20.42 -25.55
N LEU A 179 15.24 -19.32 -26.07
CA LEU A 179 14.46 -18.23 -26.69
C LEU A 179 13.56 -18.74 -27.84
N SER A 180 14.10 -19.63 -28.68
CA SER A 180 13.38 -20.22 -29.82
C SER A 180 12.13 -21.02 -29.43
N GLN A 181 12.04 -21.46 -28.18
CA GLN A 181 10.90 -22.18 -27.64
C GLN A 181 9.72 -21.27 -27.32
N PHE A 182 10.00 -20.03 -26.90
CA PHE A 182 8.99 -19.05 -26.51
C PHE A 182 8.36 -18.37 -27.73
N VAL A 183 9.14 -18.12 -28.78
CA VAL A 183 8.67 -17.44 -30.02
C VAL A 183 7.49 -18.16 -30.68
N LYS A 184 7.32 -19.46 -30.43
CA LYS A 184 6.26 -20.29 -31.01
C LYS A 184 4.94 -20.24 -30.20
N ILE A 185 4.93 -19.62 -29.03
CA ILE A 185 3.77 -19.62 -28.13
C ILE A 185 2.78 -18.53 -28.59
N PRO A 186 1.50 -18.87 -28.86
CA PRO A 186 0.51 -17.89 -29.30
C PRO A 186 0.20 -16.87 -28.21
N ASN A 187 -0.05 -15.61 -28.61
CA ASN A 187 -0.36 -14.49 -27.70
C ASN A 187 0.72 -14.22 -26.62
N LEU A 188 1.95 -14.67 -26.86
CA LEU A 188 3.14 -14.33 -26.09
C LEU A 188 3.94 -13.25 -26.84
N GLU A 189 4.05 -12.07 -26.24
CA GLU A 189 4.87 -10.99 -26.74
C GLU A 189 6.19 -10.95 -25.96
N ILE A 190 7.31 -11.12 -26.67
CA ILE A 190 8.64 -11.10 -26.05
C ILE A 190 9.25 -9.72 -26.21
N ARG A 191 9.70 -9.12 -25.11
CA ARG A 191 10.36 -7.81 -25.07
C ARG A 191 11.73 -7.93 -24.42
N ARG A 192 12.78 -7.48 -25.10
CA ARG A 192 14.12 -7.45 -24.50
C ARG A 192 14.22 -6.31 -23.49
N PHE A 193 14.72 -6.59 -22.29
CA PHE A 193 15.08 -5.53 -21.35
C PHE A 193 16.40 -4.88 -21.76
N ASN A 194 16.36 -3.59 -22.14
CA ASN A 194 17.55 -2.87 -22.56
C ASN A 194 18.33 -2.32 -21.35
N PHE A 195 19.26 -3.13 -20.81
CA PHE A 195 20.11 -2.74 -19.68
C PHE A 195 20.96 -1.50 -19.94
N SER A 196 21.31 -1.18 -21.20
CA SER A 196 22.14 0.00 -21.52
C SER A 196 21.47 1.34 -21.21
N GLN A 197 20.14 1.35 -21.00
CA GLN A 197 19.39 2.55 -20.62
C GLN A 197 19.44 2.85 -19.11
N TYR A 198 20.07 1.98 -18.32
CA TYR A 198 20.10 2.04 -16.87
C TYR A 198 21.55 1.95 -16.36
N PRO A 199 21.82 2.36 -15.10
CA PRO A 199 23.15 2.16 -14.51
C PRO A 199 23.62 0.71 -14.61
N SER A 200 24.93 0.51 -14.79
CA SER A 200 25.51 -0.80 -15.10
C SER A 200 25.19 -1.91 -14.09
N TYR A 201 24.93 -1.55 -12.83
CA TYR A 201 24.50 -2.51 -11.80
C TYR A 201 23.10 -3.11 -12.02
N PHE A 202 22.29 -2.62 -12.97
CA PHE A 202 21.02 -3.27 -13.35
C PHE A 202 21.21 -4.66 -13.96
N SER A 203 22.37 -4.94 -14.55
CA SER A 203 22.71 -6.26 -15.09
C SER A 203 22.97 -7.30 -14.00
N LYS A 204 23.05 -6.90 -12.72
CA LYS A 204 23.09 -7.82 -11.58
C LYS A 204 21.67 -8.29 -11.25
N LEU A 205 21.23 -9.34 -11.92
CA LEU A 205 19.83 -9.81 -11.84
C LEU A 205 19.40 -10.20 -10.42
N THR A 206 20.33 -10.61 -9.56
CA THR A 206 20.11 -10.96 -8.14
C THR A 206 19.71 -9.79 -7.25
N GLU A 207 19.84 -8.55 -7.73
CA GLU A 207 19.39 -7.34 -7.03
C GLU A 207 18.00 -6.87 -7.51
N PHE A 208 17.39 -7.55 -8.48
CA PHE A 208 16.01 -7.37 -8.96
C PHE A 208 15.61 -5.95 -9.39
N ARG A 209 16.58 -5.05 -9.65
CA ARG A 209 16.35 -3.64 -10.01
C ARG A 209 15.51 -3.43 -11.27
N TRP A 210 15.57 -4.37 -12.19
CA TRP A 210 14.81 -4.36 -13.44
C TRP A 210 13.30 -4.51 -13.21
N LYS A 211 12.86 -5.16 -12.12
CA LYS A 211 11.46 -5.50 -11.85
C LYS A 211 10.55 -4.28 -11.73
N PRO A 212 10.84 -3.28 -10.86
CA PRO A 212 10.02 -2.07 -10.78
C PRO A 212 9.93 -1.30 -12.10
N ILE A 213 10.99 -1.32 -12.92
CA ILE A 213 10.98 -0.69 -14.24
C ILE A 213 10.00 -1.40 -15.18
N ILE A 214 10.02 -2.73 -15.21
CA ILE A 214 9.11 -3.53 -16.03
C ILE A 214 7.66 -3.28 -15.59
N ILE A 215 7.39 -3.36 -14.29
CA ILE A 215 6.07 -3.10 -13.71
C ILE A 215 5.57 -1.71 -14.11
N ALA A 216 6.41 -0.67 -13.98
CA ALA A 216 6.08 0.69 -14.41
C ALA A 216 5.72 0.79 -15.89
N LYS A 217 6.57 0.24 -16.78
CA LYS A 217 6.31 0.27 -18.22
C LYS A 217 5.00 -0.43 -18.58
N THR A 218 4.77 -1.62 -18.05
CA THR A 218 3.58 -2.40 -18.40
C THR A 218 2.31 -1.87 -17.77
N LEU A 219 2.36 -1.32 -16.54
CA LEU A 219 1.18 -0.69 -15.96
C LEU A 219 0.82 0.61 -16.70
N ALA A 220 1.81 1.41 -17.13
CA ALA A 220 1.54 2.60 -17.94
C ALA A 220 0.81 2.22 -19.23
N GLU A 221 1.27 1.15 -19.90
CA GLU A 221 0.72 0.69 -21.17
C GLU A 221 -0.68 0.05 -21.04
N PHE A 222 -0.89 -0.83 -20.05
CA PHE A 222 -2.10 -1.66 -19.96
C PHE A 222 -3.10 -1.22 -18.89
N GLY A 223 -2.70 -0.34 -17.98
CA GLY A 223 -3.52 0.14 -16.88
C GLY A 223 -3.73 -0.86 -15.75
N ALA A 224 -3.77 -2.17 -16.01
CA ALA A 224 -3.77 -3.22 -14.99
C ALA A 224 -2.92 -4.42 -15.44
N ILE A 225 -2.18 -5.00 -14.50
CA ILE A 225 -1.35 -6.19 -14.77
C ILE A 225 -1.41 -7.20 -13.62
N TRP A 226 -1.09 -8.44 -13.95
CA TRP A 226 -0.38 -9.29 -13.01
C TRP A 226 1.08 -9.37 -13.39
N TYR A 227 1.96 -9.06 -12.45
CA TYR A 227 3.37 -9.42 -12.56
C TYR A 227 3.61 -10.75 -11.84
N LEU A 228 4.36 -11.64 -12.48
CA LEU A 228 4.72 -12.94 -11.93
C LEU A 228 6.17 -13.31 -12.25
N ASP A 229 6.92 -13.68 -11.22
CA ASP A 229 8.21 -14.36 -11.37
C ASP A 229 7.98 -15.73 -12.04
N SER A 230 9.03 -16.24 -12.67
CA SER A 230 9.00 -17.49 -13.45
C SER A 230 8.50 -18.71 -12.66
N SER A 231 8.64 -18.70 -11.33
CA SER A 231 8.21 -19.78 -10.44
C SER A 231 6.70 -19.80 -10.13
N ILE A 232 5.93 -18.79 -10.52
CA ILE A 232 4.50 -18.73 -10.18
C ILE A 232 3.69 -19.62 -11.13
N VAL A 233 2.88 -20.52 -10.57
CA VAL A 233 2.03 -21.44 -11.33
C VAL A 233 0.57 -21.26 -10.90
N PHE A 234 -0.29 -20.82 -11.82
CA PHE A 234 -1.73 -20.66 -11.52
C PHE A 234 -2.45 -22.01 -11.36
N LYS A 235 -3.35 -22.07 -10.39
CA LYS A 235 -4.21 -23.24 -10.10
C LYS A 235 -5.64 -23.05 -10.60
N LYS A 236 -6.17 -21.82 -10.56
CA LYS A 236 -7.58 -21.52 -10.84
C LYS A 236 -7.73 -20.50 -11.97
N ASN A 237 -8.85 -20.56 -12.68
CA ASN A 237 -9.20 -19.66 -13.80
C ASN A 237 -9.99 -18.41 -13.36
N ASP A 238 -10.61 -18.46 -12.18
CA ASP A 238 -11.35 -17.34 -11.64
C ASP A 238 -10.46 -16.52 -10.71
N LEU A 239 -10.24 -15.26 -11.08
CA LEU A 239 -9.49 -14.26 -10.32
C LEU A 239 -10.40 -13.09 -9.88
N SER A 240 -11.72 -13.20 -10.10
CA SER A 240 -12.70 -12.15 -9.81
C SER A 240 -12.64 -11.69 -8.36
N HIS A 241 -12.49 -12.64 -7.44
CA HIS A 241 -12.36 -12.36 -6.01
C HIS A 241 -11.15 -11.46 -5.67
N VAL A 242 -10.04 -11.52 -6.42
CA VAL A 242 -8.93 -10.57 -6.25
C VAL A 242 -9.29 -9.21 -6.82
N TYR A 243 -9.97 -9.18 -7.98
CA TYR A 243 -10.39 -7.93 -8.61
C TYR A 243 -11.41 -7.16 -7.78
N ASP A 244 -12.30 -7.85 -7.08
CA ASP A 244 -13.33 -7.25 -6.24
C ASP A 244 -12.74 -6.45 -5.07
N LEU A 245 -11.56 -6.84 -4.59
CA LEU A 245 -10.81 -6.12 -3.56
C LEU A 245 -10.38 -4.71 -4.00
N VAL A 246 -10.33 -4.45 -5.31
CA VAL A 246 -9.94 -3.17 -5.90
C VAL A 246 -11.13 -2.49 -6.57
N ARG A 247 -12.01 -3.23 -7.24
CA ARG A 247 -13.23 -2.71 -7.90
C ARG A 247 -14.26 -2.14 -6.93
N CYS A 248 -14.23 -2.55 -5.66
CA CYS A 248 -15.11 -2.01 -4.63
C CYS A 248 -15.09 -0.46 -4.55
N HIS A 249 -13.99 0.19 -4.98
CA HIS A 249 -13.84 1.64 -4.96
C HIS A 249 -14.88 2.37 -5.82
N ARG A 250 -15.49 1.68 -6.79
CA ARG A 250 -16.59 2.23 -7.60
C ARG A 250 -17.87 2.44 -6.78
N ASN A 251 -18.11 1.60 -5.78
CA ASN A 251 -19.38 1.54 -5.06
C ASN A 251 -19.26 2.14 -3.65
N VAL A 252 -18.08 2.08 -3.03
CA VAL A 252 -17.84 2.57 -1.66
C VAL A 252 -17.37 4.03 -1.70
N SER A 253 -18.28 4.95 -1.42
CA SER A 253 -18.01 6.40 -1.43
C SER A 253 -17.68 6.98 -0.04
N LYS A 254 -17.95 6.27 1.06
CA LYS A 254 -17.58 6.67 2.44
C LYS A 254 -16.76 5.57 3.12
N ARG A 255 -15.50 5.85 3.42
CA ARG A 255 -14.64 4.96 4.23
C ARG A 255 -15.05 5.09 5.70
N VAL A 256 -15.45 4.00 6.34
CA VAL A 256 -15.68 3.97 7.80
C VAL A 256 -14.36 4.27 8.51
N ASN A 257 -14.38 5.11 9.54
CA ASN A 257 -13.20 5.59 10.26
C ASN A 257 -12.37 4.41 10.84
N PRO A 258 -11.04 4.35 10.64
CA PRO A 258 -10.18 3.23 11.03
C PRO A 258 -10.26 2.80 12.49
N LYS A 259 -10.53 3.72 13.42
CA LYS A 259 -10.46 3.45 14.87
C LYS A 259 -11.47 2.41 15.37
N LEU A 260 -12.51 2.07 14.62
CA LEU A 260 -13.54 1.13 15.07
C LEU A 260 -13.21 -0.34 14.76
N ALA A 261 -12.17 -0.62 13.97
CA ALA A 261 -11.77 -1.97 13.59
C ALA A 261 -10.35 -2.30 14.07
N SER A 262 -9.98 -1.92 15.30
CA SER A 262 -8.75 -2.43 15.93
C SER A 262 -9.01 -3.86 16.43
N VAL A 263 -9.11 -4.81 15.50
CA VAL A 263 -8.84 -6.20 15.88
C VAL A 263 -7.34 -6.28 16.04
N THR A 264 -6.88 -6.31 17.30
CA THR A 264 -5.50 -6.59 17.70
C THR A 264 -4.93 -7.75 16.88
N GLU A 265 -4.06 -7.44 15.92
CA GLU A 265 -3.46 -8.41 14.98
C GLU A 265 -2.34 -9.28 15.60
N GLY A 266 -2.23 -9.34 16.92
CA GLY A 266 -1.25 -10.20 17.60
C GLY A 266 -1.44 -11.70 17.38
N THR A 267 -2.55 -12.13 16.75
CA THR A 267 -2.96 -13.55 16.66
C THR A 267 -3.56 -13.96 15.32
N THR A 268 -3.40 -13.17 14.25
CA THR A 268 -4.01 -13.53 12.95
C THR A 268 -3.36 -14.78 12.39
N THR A 269 -4.16 -15.83 12.18
CA THR A 269 -3.72 -17.04 11.49
C THR A 269 -3.23 -16.68 10.09
N LEU A 270 -2.14 -17.31 9.65
CA LEU A 270 -1.64 -17.20 8.28
C LEU A 270 -2.74 -17.59 7.28
N GLU A 271 -2.70 -16.95 6.13
CA GLU A 271 -3.71 -17.13 5.10
C GLU A 271 -3.71 -18.57 4.59
N ASN A 272 -4.90 -19.17 4.57
CA ASN A 272 -5.10 -20.54 4.13
C ASN A 272 -6.24 -20.58 3.13
N GLY A 273 -5.87 -20.68 1.86
CA GLY A 273 -6.79 -20.68 0.72
C GLY A 273 -7.56 -19.37 0.55
N TRP A 274 -8.89 -19.45 0.42
CA TRP A 274 -9.79 -18.30 0.29
C TRP A 274 -10.83 -18.30 1.42
N ASN A 275 -10.63 -17.41 2.40
CA ASN A 275 -11.63 -17.17 3.46
C ASN A 275 -12.70 -16.18 2.97
N ARG A 276 -13.92 -16.67 2.74
CA ARG A 276 -15.04 -15.88 2.20
C ARG A 276 -15.51 -14.78 3.14
N GLU A 277 -15.61 -15.04 4.44
CA GLU A 277 -16.06 -14.03 5.43
C GLU A 277 -15.07 -12.86 5.51
N ARG A 278 -13.77 -13.18 5.50
CA ARG A 278 -12.69 -12.20 5.48
C ARG A 278 -12.69 -11.40 4.18
N TRP A 279 -12.85 -12.08 3.05
CA TRP A 279 -12.97 -11.45 1.74
C TRP A 279 -14.16 -10.49 1.68
N ASP A 280 -15.34 -10.93 2.11
CA ASP A 280 -16.56 -10.12 2.18
C ASP A 280 -16.36 -8.86 3.03
N GLN A 281 -15.67 -8.99 4.17
CA GLN A 281 -15.32 -7.85 5.01
C GLN A 281 -14.39 -6.88 4.28
N ASN A 282 -13.34 -7.37 3.65
CA ASN A 282 -12.38 -6.55 2.91
C ASN A 282 -13.03 -5.80 1.73
N VAL A 283 -13.94 -6.44 1.01
CA VAL A 283 -14.70 -5.82 -0.10
C VAL A 283 -15.62 -4.71 0.44
N ARG A 284 -16.30 -4.94 1.58
CA ARG A 284 -17.14 -3.91 2.23
C ARG A 284 -16.34 -2.71 2.74
N GLU A 285 -15.18 -2.97 3.37
CA GLU A 285 -14.32 -1.92 3.90
C GLU A 285 -13.60 -1.14 2.79
N CYS A 286 -13.26 -1.83 1.70
CA CYS A 286 -12.64 -1.27 0.51
C CYS A 286 -11.40 -0.41 0.80
N ARG A 287 -10.49 -0.99 1.60
CA ARG A 287 -9.24 -0.35 2.07
C ARG A 287 -7.99 -0.87 1.38
N LYS A 288 -8.13 -1.93 0.58
CA LYS A 288 -6.99 -2.58 -0.04
C LYS A 288 -6.35 -1.71 -1.11
N SER A 289 -5.03 -1.81 -1.17
CA SER A 289 -4.18 -1.22 -2.18
C SER A 289 -4.56 -1.72 -3.56
N ALA A 290 -4.45 -0.83 -4.56
CA ALA A 290 -4.49 -1.22 -5.96
C ALA A 290 -3.17 -1.85 -6.44
N TYR A 291 -2.20 -2.06 -5.54
CA TYR A 291 -0.99 -2.87 -5.70
C TYR A 291 -0.99 -3.93 -4.60
N LEU A 292 -1.35 -5.17 -4.96
CA LEU A 292 -1.54 -6.30 -4.05
C LEU A 292 -0.40 -7.30 -4.15
N LEU A 293 0.09 -7.73 -2.98
CA LEU A 293 1.01 -8.84 -2.81
C LEU A 293 0.24 -10.11 -2.39
N HIS A 294 0.79 -11.30 -2.63
CA HIS A 294 0.03 -12.55 -2.46
C HIS A 294 0.70 -13.59 -1.55
N GLY A 295 1.97 -13.91 -1.74
CA GLY A 295 2.64 -14.98 -1.00
C GLY A 295 3.31 -14.50 0.29
N PHE A 296 2.92 -15.01 1.46
CA PHE A 296 3.61 -14.66 2.71
C PHE A 296 5.03 -15.26 2.74
N SER A 297 6.04 -14.45 3.12
CA SER A 297 7.45 -14.88 3.15
C SER A 297 7.87 -15.60 4.43
N GLY A 298 6.98 -15.71 5.42
CA GLY A 298 7.27 -16.41 6.68
C GLY A 298 7.91 -15.54 7.77
N HIS A 299 8.06 -14.23 7.55
CA HIS A 299 8.72 -13.30 8.49
C HIS A 299 8.24 -11.85 8.29
N GLY A 300 8.61 -10.96 9.22
CA GLY A 300 8.33 -9.53 9.14
C GLY A 300 9.16 -8.78 8.09
N ILE A 301 8.80 -7.52 7.85
CA ILE A 301 9.52 -6.61 6.94
C ILE A 301 10.85 -6.16 7.56
N TYR A 302 10.83 -5.77 8.83
CA TYR A 302 12.00 -5.25 9.55
C TYR A 302 13.21 -6.21 9.53
N PRO A 303 13.08 -7.52 9.84
CA PRO A 303 14.20 -8.45 9.94
C PRO A 303 14.99 -8.60 8.65
N ALA A 304 14.30 -8.48 7.52
CA ALA A 304 14.84 -8.79 6.21
C ALA A 304 15.07 -7.54 5.35
N THR A 305 15.12 -6.35 5.98
CA THR A 305 15.38 -5.08 5.31
C THR A 305 16.65 -4.45 5.88
N ASN A 306 17.67 -4.27 5.03
CA ASN A 306 18.94 -3.70 5.47
C ASN A 306 18.74 -2.26 5.98
N PRO A 307 19.35 -1.87 7.12
CA PRO A 307 19.18 -0.53 7.68
C PRO A 307 19.55 0.63 6.76
N GLY A 308 20.39 0.39 5.75
CA GLY A 308 20.75 1.37 4.73
C GLY A 308 19.57 1.84 3.88
N VAL A 309 18.51 1.01 3.73
CA VAL A 309 17.28 1.38 3.01
C VAL A 309 16.55 2.51 3.73
N TYR A 310 16.47 2.46 5.07
CA TYR A 310 15.72 3.44 5.86
C TYR A 310 16.28 4.87 5.79
N LYS A 311 17.52 5.03 5.31
CA LYS A 311 18.10 6.35 5.03
C LYS A 311 17.49 7.01 3.80
N TRP A 312 16.97 6.23 2.85
CA TRP A 312 16.29 6.70 1.65
C TRP A 312 14.77 6.66 1.82
N ILE A 313 14.25 5.62 2.47
CA ILE A 313 12.83 5.40 2.71
C ILE A 313 12.63 5.25 4.22
N PRO A 314 12.55 6.36 4.99
CA PRO A 314 12.30 6.30 6.43
C PRO A 314 10.95 5.64 6.75
N THR A 315 10.82 5.19 7.99
CA THR A 315 9.68 4.39 8.45
C THR A 315 9.49 4.51 9.95
N ASN A 316 8.31 4.11 10.42
CA ASN A 316 7.98 3.99 11.83
C ASN A 316 8.45 2.62 12.35
N MET A 317 9.62 2.59 12.96
CA MET A 317 10.25 1.35 13.46
C MET A 317 9.42 0.63 14.52
N ALA A 318 8.61 1.34 15.30
CA ALA A 318 7.76 0.72 16.32
C ALA A 318 6.64 -0.09 15.68
N GLU A 319 6.07 0.39 14.58
CA GLU A 319 5.03 -0.31 13.82
C GLU A 319 5.62 -1.42 12.93
N LEU A 320 6.75 -1.14 12.26
CA LEU A 320 7.40 -2.10 11.34
C LEU A 320 7.89 -3.38 12.03
N ARG A 321 8.13 -3.33 13.34
CA ARG A 321 8.54 -4.48 14.16
C ARG A 321 7.36 -5.33 14.66
N LYS A 322 6.12 -4.92 14.43
CA LYS A 322 4.92 -5.67 14.86
C LYS A 322 4.62 -6.82 13.89
N GLY A 323 3.85 -7.80 14.37
CA GLY A 323 3.36 -8.93 13.57
C GLY A 323 2.49 -8.52 12.37
N SER A 324 1.82 -7.37 12.44
CA SER A 324 1.01 -6.80 11.35
C SER A 324 1.86 -6.42 10.13
N ALA A 325 3.14 -6.10 10.33
CA ALA A 325 4.09 -5.73 9.28
C ALA A 325 4.81 -6.96 8.70
N GLY A 326 4.02 -7.95 8.26
CA GLY A 326 4.52 -9.15 7.58
C GLY A 326 5.09 -8.86 6.19
N MET A 327 6.19 -9.55 5.82
CA MET A 327 6.77 -9.45 4.47
C MET A 327 6.12 -10.47 3.53
N TYR A 328 5.79 -10.02 2.33
CA TYR A 328 5.23 -10.83 1.25
C TYR A 328 6.16 -10.84 0.04
N ASP A 329 6.06 -11.91 -0.74
CA ASP A 329 6.82 -12.17 -1.95
C ASP A 329 6.50 -11.11 -3.02
N ALA A 330 7.54 -10.48 -3.58
CA ALA A 330 7.41 -9.47 -4.64
C ALA A 330 7.40 -10.07 -6.05
N GLY A 331 7.46 -11.40 -6.13
CA GLY A 331 7.38 -12.19 -7.35
C GLY A 331 5.94 -12.52 -7.76
N PHE A 332 4.93 -12.12 -6.99
CA PHE A 332 3.55 -12.22 -7.46
C PHE A 332 2.74 -10.99 -7.04
N VAL A 333 2.32 -10.20 -8.03
CA VAL A 333 1.71 -8.89 -7.82
C VAL A 333 0.51 -8.72 -8.74
N PHE A 334 -0.61 -8.26 -8.20
CA PHE A 334 -1.69 -7.65 -8.97
C PHE A 334 -1.63 -6.13 -8.81
N ALA A 335 -1.61 -5.37 -9.90
CA ALA A 335 -1.50 -3.91 -9.81
C ALA A 335 -2.36 -3.16 -10.84
N VAL A 336 -2.80 -1.95 -10.46
CA VAL A 336 -3.55 -1.01 -11.32
C VAL A 336 -2.89 0.38 -11.30
N TRP A 337 -2.85 1.05 -12.45
CA TRP A 337 -2.27 2.37 -12.69
C TRP A 337 -3.12 3.51 -12.11
N THR A 338 -3.31 3.49 -10.80
CA THR A 338 -4.00 4.56 -10.04
C THR A 338 -2.99 5.54 -9.46
N ARG A 339 -3.47 6.73 -9.07
CA ARG A 339 -2.64 7.74 -8.42
C ARG A 339 -1.87 7.18 -7.23
N GLU A 340 -2.55 6.44 -6.35
CA GLU A 340 -1.97 5.88 -5.14
C GLU A 340 -0.89 4.83 -5.46
N THR A 341 -1.12 3.95 -6.43
CA THR A 341 -0.11 2.98 -6.86
C THR A 341 1.16 3.67 -7.36
N ILE A 342 1.01 4.76 -8.12
CA ILE A 342 2.15 5.46 -8.73
C ILE A 342 2.89 6.31 -7.69
N GLU A 343 2.18 7.20 -7.02
CA GLU A 343 2.76 8.19 -6.11
C GLU A 343 3.31 7.55 -4.83
N ASN A 344 2.64 6.53 -4.28
CA ASN A 344 3.00 5.97 -2.98
C ASN A 344 3.95 4.77 -3.08
N ILE A 345 3.94 4.05 -4.20
CA ILE A 345 4.71 2.81 -4.35
C ILE A 345 5.67 2.92 -5.53
N LEU A 346 5.16 2.98 -6.76
CA LEU A 346 5.95 2.63 -7.93
C LEU A 346 7.06 3.62 -8.25
N LEU A 347 6.79 4.92 -8.07
CA LEU A 347 7.79 5.97 -8.17
C LEU A 347 8.99 5.72 -7.26
N TRP A 348 8.76 5.52 -5.97
CA TRP A 348 9.82 5.34 -4.97
C TRP A 348 10.52 3.99 -5.13
N TYR A 349 9.77 2.97 -5.58
CA TYR A 349 10.33 1.67 -5.91
C TYR A 349 11.30 1.76 -7.09
N VAL A 350 10.94 2.52 -8.13
CA VAL A 350 11.82 2.83 -9.28
C VAL A 350 13.02 3.69 -8.86
N LEU A 351 12.81 4.76 -8.11
CA LEU A 351 13.91 5.61 -7.61
C LEU A 351 14.90 4.81 -6.76
N CYS A 352 14.40 3.91 -5.90
CA CYS A 352 15.25 3.04 -5.11
C CYS A 352 16.03 2.03 -5.98
N ALA A 353 15.41 1.49 -7.05
CA ALA A 353 16.09 0.63 -8.01
C ALA A 353 17.19 1.36 -8.77
N LEU A 354 16.94 2.62 -9.16
CA LEU A 354 17.91 3.49 -9.83
C LEU A 354 19.04 3.90 -8.88
N GLN A 355 18.79 4.12 -7.60
CA GLN A 355 19.79 4.47 -6.62
C GLN A 355 20.54 3.23 -6.11
N GLU A 356 21.83 3.10 -6.45
CA GLU A 356 22.65 1.92 -6.11
C GLU A 356 22.50 1.49 -4.64
N ARG A 357 22.74 2.42 -3.71
CA ARG A 357 22.74 2.17 -2.26
C ARG A 357 21.36 2.12 -1.61
N CYS A 358 20.28 2.33 -2.37
CA CYS A 358 18.92 2.13 -1.86
C CYS A 358 18.51 0.66 -2.04
N MET A 359 18.48 0.15 -3.28
CA MET A 359 18.06 -1.24 -3.53
C MET A 359 19.08 -2.29 -3.07
N ALA A 360 20.38 -1.96 -3.10
CA ALA A 360 21.43 -2.86 -2.60
C ALA A 360 22.43 -2.08 -1.73
N PRO A 361 22.08 -1.78 -0.48
CA PRO A 361 23.00 -1.13 0.45
C PRO A 361 24.29 -1.95 0.65
N ARG A 362 25.36 -1.30 1.11
CA ARG A 362 26.63 -1.98 1.42
C ARG A 362 26.39 -3.08 2.46
N GLY A 363 26.92 -4.28 2.20
CA GLY A 363 26.75 -5.44 3.07
C GLY A 363 25.40 -6.16 2.92
N ALA A 364 24.57 -5.79 1.93
CA ALA A 364 23.37 -6.55 1.62
C ALA A 364 23.71 -7.99 1.21
N THR A 365 23.03 -8.95 1.81
CA THR A 365 23.12 -10.38 1.51
C THR A 365 21.73 -11.00 1.53
N LEU A 366 21.49 -12.00 0.69
CA LEU A 366 20.16 -12.61 0.55
C LEU A 366 19.83 -13.59 1.69
N GLY A 367 20.85 -14.23 2.25
CA GLY A 367 20.70 -15.24 3.31
C GLY A 367 20.40 -14.61 4.66
N CYS A 368 19.33 -15.05 5.32
CA CYS A 368 18.86 -14.48 6.59
C CYS A 368 19.19 -15.38 7.77
N SER A 369 19.73 -14.76 8.82
CA SER A 369 20.01 -15.38 10.12
C SER A 369 18.90 -15.02 11.10
N PHE A 370 17.75 -15.69 10.97
CA PHE A 370 16.61 -15.44 11.86
C PHE A 370 16.90 -15.92 13.27
N LYS A 371 16.50 -15.10 14.24
CA LYS A 371 16.43 -15.46 15.66
C LYS A 371 15.01 -15.92 16.01
N ASN A 372 14.72 -16.04 17.31
CA ASN A 372 13.41 -16.47 17.80
C ASN A 372 12.29 -15.53 17.35
N ASP A 373 12.51 -14.21 17.45
CA ASP A 373 11.55 -13.22 16.95
C ASP A 373 11.81 -12.93 15.47
N ARG A 374 10.92 -13.44 14.61
CA ARG A 374 10.97 -13.24 13.15
C ARG A 374 10.32 -11.93 12.69
N TYR A 375 10.10 -10.96 13.58
CA TYR A 375 9.52 -9.65 13.28
C TYR A 375 10.31 -8.50 13.89
N ALA A 376 10.72 -8.58 15.15
CA ALA A 376 11.35 -7.47 15.85
C ALA A 376 12.89 -7.45 15.79
N GLU A 377 13.53 -8.51 15.32
CA GLU A 377 14.99 -8.64 15.30
C GLU A 377 15.56 -8.64 13.87
N TYR A 378 16.62 -7.85 13.64
CA TYR A 378 17.30 -7.82 12.34
C TYR A 378 17.99 -9.16 12.09
N ALA A 379 17.79 -9.75 10.91
CA ALA A 379 18.27 -11.07 10.54
C ALA A 379 19.50 -11.02 9.62
N ASP A 380 20.26 -9.92 9.66
CA ASP A 380 21.51 -9.72 8.93
C ASP A 380 21.41 -9.98 7.41
N CYS A 381 20.25 -9.67 6.83
CA CYS A 381 19.98 -9.88 5.41
C CYS A 381 19.22 -8.73 4.76
N HIS A 382 19.02 -8.85 3.46
CA HIS A 382 18.23 -7.96 2.63
C HIS A 382 17.58 -8.74 1.48
N ARG A 383 16.27 -8.57 1.30
CA ARG A 383 15.51 -9.16 0.19
C ARG A 383 15.34 -8.18 -0.99
N TYR A 384 16.25 -7.22 -1.13
CA TYR A 384 16.28 -6.27 -2.27
C TYR A 384 14.92 -5.63 -2.57
N ASP A 385 14.38 -5.90 -3.76
CA ASP A 385 13.14 -5.36 -4.28
C ASP A 385 11.93 -5.72 -3.40
N GLN A 386 11.93 -6.94 -2.85
CA GLN A 386 10.91 -7.40 -1.92
C GLN A 386 10.91 -6.60 -0.62
N SER A 387 12.07 -6.30 -0.05
CA SER A 387 12.18 -5.43 1.13
C SER A 387 11.62 -4.04 0.84
N VAL A 388 12.01 -3.46 -0.30
CA VAL A 388 11.65 -2.08 -0.67
C VAL A 388 10.16 -1.95 -0.92
N VAL A 389 9.55 -2.83 -1.72
CA VAL A 389 8.12 -2.71 -2.04
C VAL A 389 7.23 -2.97 -0.83
N ASN A 390 7.60 -3.90 0.05
CA ASN A 390 6.86 -4.14 1.29
C ASN A 390 6.99 -2.96 2.25
N LEU A 391 8.17 -2.34 2.37
CA LEU A 391 8.36 -1.15 3.19
C LEU A 391 7.50 0.02 2.70
N LEU A 392 7.49 0.26 1.38
CA LEU A 392 6.66 1.30 0.76
C LEU A 392 5.17 1.04 0.99
N ALA A 393 4.72 -0.20 0.82
CA ALA A 393 3.34 -0.59 1.09
C ALA A 393 2.99 -0.41 2.58
N ALA A 394 3.84 -0.89 3.51
CA ALA A 394 3.61 -0.74 4.94
C ALA A 394 3.49 0.73 5.36
N ASN A 395 4.42 1.59 4.92
CA ASN A 395 4.36 3.03 5.18
C ASN A 395 3.07 3.69 4.64
N SER A 396 2.60 3.24 3.47
CA SER A 396 1.42 3.81 2.80
C SER A 396 0.09 3.33 3.40
N TYR A 397 0.10 2.17 4.04
CA TYR A 397 -1.10 1.48 4.51
C TYR A 397 -1.03 1.16 6.01
N GLN A 398 -0.39 2.03 6.79
CA GLN A 398 -0.42 2.04 8.26
C GLN A 398 0.10 0.74 8.90
N TYR A 399 1.08 0.09 8.24
CA TYR A 399 1.71 -1.16 8.70
C TYR A 399 0.71 -2.30 8.93
N GLU A 400 -0.43 -2.23 8.25
CA GLU A 400 -1.51 -3.20 8.28
C GLU A 400 -1.48 -4.00 6.97
N ARG A 401 -0.84 -5.18 6.99
CA ARG A 401 -0.68 -6.04 5.82
C ARG A 401 -1.99 -6.34 5.10
N ARG A 402 -3.10 -6.43 5.84
CA ARG A 402 -4.43 -6.67 5.26
C ARG A 402 -4.82 -5.62 4.23
N ASN A 403 -4.25 -4.43 4.29
CA ASN A 403 -4.54 -3.36 3.34
C ASN A 403 -3.67 -3.42 2.06
N TYR A 404 -2.68 -4.30 1.95
CA TYR A 404 -1.83 -4.37 0.74
C TYR A 404 -1.50 -5.79 0.27
N VAL A 405 -2.19 -6.79 0.81
CA VAL A 405 -2.09 -8.20 0.39
C VAL A 405 -3.46 -8.73 0.01
N SER A 406 -3.57 -9.73 -0.86
CA SER A 406 -4.89 -10.29 -1.19
C SER A 406 -5.54 -11.02 -0.01
N GLU A 407 -4.72 -11.64 0.83
CA GLU A 407 -5.12 -12.67 1.81
C GLU A 407 -5.74 -13.94 1.18
N ILE A 408 -5.47 -14.17 -0.10
CA ILE A 408 -6.05 -15.28 -0.89
C ILE A 408 -4.91 -16.03 -1.57
N VAL A 409 -4.81 -17.34 -1.30
CA VAL A 409 -3.65 -18.16 -1.67
C VAL A 409 -4.00 -19.53 -2.26
N ASP A 410 -5.26 -19.81 -2.60
CA ASP A 410 -5.68 -21.09 -3.21
C ASP A 410 -5.62 -21.12 -4.75
N PHE A 411 -5.21 -20.04 -5.40
CA PHE A 411 -5.23 -19.91 -6.85
C PHE A 411 -3.84 -19.94 -7.50
N PHE A 412 -2.76 -20.10 -6.73
CA PHE A 412 -1.40 -20.20 -7.24
C PHE A 412 -0.51 -21.10 -6.37
N ASP A 413 0.59 -21.54 -6.94
CA ASP A 413 1.74 -22.13 -6.24
C ASP A 413 3.02 -21.36 -6.60
N ILE A 414 4.01 -21.47 -5.73
CA ILE A 414 5.38 -21.03 -5.99
C ILE A 414 6.24 -22.28 -6.15
N GLU A 415 6.59 -22.62 -7.38
CA GLU A 415 7.41 -23.77 -7.73
C GLU A 415 8.79 -23.31 -8.17
N ARG A 416 9.77 -23.38 -7.27
CA ARG A 416 11.15 -23.00 -7.56
C ARG A 416 11.90 -24.23 -8.06
N GLY A 417 12.68 -24.10 -9.14
CA GLY A 417 13.62 -25.13 -9.55
C GLY A 417 14.61 -25.41 -8.42
N PHE A 418 14.82 -26.68 -8.10
CA PHE A 418 16.05 -27.10 -7.42
C PHE A 418 17.11 -27.17 -8.51
N ASP A 419 17.95 -26.14 -8.60
CA ASP A 419 19.23 -26.24 -9.29
C ASP A 419 20.31 -26.72 -8.31
#